data_AF-A0A352MV51-F1
#
_entry.id   AF-A0A352MV51-F1
#
_cell.length_a   1.000
_cell.length_b   1.000
_cell.length_c   1.000
_cell.angle_alpha   90.00
_cell.angle_beta   90.00
_cell.angle_gamma   90.00
#
_symmetry.space_group_name_H-M   'P 1'
#
loop_
_entity.id
_entity.type
_entity.pdbx_description
1 polymer ?
#
loop_
_entity_poly.entity_id
_entity_poly.type
_entity_poly.pdbx_seq_one_letter_code
_entity_poly.pdbx_strand_id
1 'polypeptide(L)'
;MKKEKILSKLNLNMKDYNIELEEILDKKAFNVEVQNLLLSMFYKIENFYSDYKQVKRQVPNRDEFIQELIKTISNNCKEIEVIKPKGIKKQEKYSVNSSKGIIETFPNELILIYALYKIDQIKSIEEKALINNAVIDVLNEGRTLNCSELVRDFNGWSWTTMLDKLDSIQYNLVFQNLLLLLGYEKISYISKLSDKNQIALNLQKEIESKYGEENGNEFSRLFFSICILLKSSIDEKYKKEVLNEKKKLTDKLEMLQDKARFLSRITNDKKELTNKIKEIDKILNNVDLLKEEYEKRNANLSKDDAIFSISNLAEIIEAERNEFMQDIKEYNDLIDPRKFGDMKRQIEQRQVFFNKLEVFENKKEPINKYILDIQKQFLKCFKVQIEECTLKKDMIDLIYEYRYYRFLKYNKEKNIKENRYLNKQNQEIINIIIKKAEELKVLEKISNNEEYNKIILEEIFNTRIITLENIFVQIVEDDGKMFVQYFDGNILEDKKEIQVKENGVKLRKKFRLFL
;
A
#
# COMPACT_ATOMS: atom_id res chain seq x y z
N MET A 1 -11.72 -44.59 -13.20
CA MET A 1 -11.68 -45.55 -12.06
C MET A 1 -10.39 -46.33 -11.75
N LYS A 2 -9.37 -46.46 -12.62
CA LYS A 2 -8.01 -46.97 -12.20
C LYS A 2 -6.86 -45.98 -12.41
N LYS A 3 -7.07 -44.85 -13.11
CA LYS A 3 -6.08 -43.76 -13.23
C LYS A 3 -6.22 -42.66 -12.18
N GLU A 4 -7.41 -42.45 -11.60
CA GLU A 4 -7.63 -41.43 -10.56
C GLU A 4 -7.02 -41.80 -9.20
N LYS A 5 -6.81 -43.10 -8.92
CA LYS A 5 -6.29 -43.57 -7.62
C LYS A 5 -4.78 -43.44 -7.44
N ILE A 6 -4.03 -43.08 -8.50
CA ILE A 6 -2.57 -42.91 -8.41
C ILE A 6 -2.21 -41.44 -8.11
N LEU A 7 -3.03 -40.48 -8.54
CA LEU A 7 -2.87 -39.06 -8.19
C LEU A 7 -3.42 -38.72 -6.80
N SER A 8 -4.48 -39.41 -6.35
CA SER A 8 -5.09 -39.16 -5.04
C SER A 8 -4.28 -39.68 -3.84
N LYS A 9 -3.19 -40.43 -4.06
CA LYS A 9 -2.36 -41.00 -2.98
C LYS A 9 -1.18 -40.11 -2.57
N LEU A 10 -0.95 -38.97 -3.24
CA LEU A 10 0.14 -38.04 -2.93
C LEU A 10 -0.31 -36.72 -2.26
N ASN A 11 -1.61 -36.45 -2.11
CA ASN A 11 -2.13 -35.20 -1.53
C ASN A 11 -3.28 -35.44 -0.53
N LEU A 12 -3.06 -36.25 0.51
CA LEU A 12 -4.12 -36.67 1.43
C LEU A 12 -4.54 -35.64 2.51
N ASN A 13 -4.21 -34.35 2.36
CA ASN A 13 -4.67 -33.30 3.30
C ASN A 13 -4.72 -31.88 2.69
N MET A 14 -4.78 -31.73 1.36
CA MET A 14 -4.92 -30.40 0.74
C MET A 14 -6.38 -30.16 0.37
N LYS A 15 -6.93 -29.01 0.76
CA LYS A 15 -8.19 -28.52 0.19
C LYS A 15 -8.03 -28.48 -1.33
N ASP A 16 -8.97 -29.09 -2.04
CA ASP A 16 -8.97 -29.06 -3.49
C ASP A 16 -9.65 -27.77 -3.96
N TYR A 17 -8.85 -26.72 -4.09
CA TYR A 17 -9.33 -25.41 -4.53
C TYR A 17 -9.86 -25.43 -5.96
N ASN A 18 -9.45 -26.40 -6.78
CA ASN A 18 -10.00 -26.57 -8.11
C ASN A 18 -11.47 -27.01 -8.03
N ILE A 19 -11.81 -27.93 -7.13
CA ILE A 19 -13.21 -28.33 -6.89
C ILE A 19 -14.02 -27.14 -6.38
N GLU A 20 -13.52 -26.40 -5.39
CA GLU A 20 -14.24 -25.23 -4.84
C GLU A 20 -14.46 -24.13 -5.91
N LEU A 21 -13.46 -23.91 -6.76
CA LEU A 21 -13.58 -22.97 -7.88
C LEU A 21 -14.58 -23.48 -8.91
N GLU A 22 -14.50 -24.74 -9.33
CA GLU A 22 -15.43 -25.36 -10.28
C GLU A 22 -16.89 -25.25 -9.80
N GLU A 23 -17.15 -25.52 -8.52
CA GLU A 23 -18.50 -25.35 -7.94
C GLU A 23 -19.02 -23.91 -8.01
N ILE A 24 -18.14 -22.90 -7.92
CA ILE A 24 -18.51 -21.49 -8.07
C ILE A 24 -18.73 -21.15 -9.54
N LEU A 25 -17.87 -21.64 -10.43
CA LEU A 25 -17.98 -21.43 -11.87
C LEU A 25 -19.28 -22.00 -12.42
N ASP A 26 -19.69 -23.18 -11.95
CA ASP A 26 -20.96 -23.82 -12.29
C ASP A 26 -22.18 -22.98 -11.88
N LYS A 27 -22.10 -22.31 -10.71
CA LYS A 27 -23.19 -21.48 -10.19
C LYS A 27 -23.28 -20.11 -10.86
N LYS A 28 -22.16 -19.53 -11.30
CA LYS A 28 -22.06 -18.14 -11.78
C LYS A 28 -22.40 -17.96 -13.27
N ALA A 29 -22.65 -19.04 -14.01
CA ALA A 29 -22.96 -19.01 -15.44
C ALA A 29 -21.92 -18.23 -16.29
N PHE A 30 -20.65 -18.21 -15.87
CA PHE A 30 -19.58 -17.64 -16.69
C PHE A 30 -19.36 -18.45 -17.96
N ASN A 31 -18.99 -17.79 -19.05
CA ASN A 31 -18.70 -18.47 -20.30
C ASN A 31 -17.40 -19.32 -20.20
N VAL A 32 -17.24 -20.27 -21.11
CA VAL A 32 -16.10 -21.21 -21.13
C VAL A 32 -14.75 -20.49 -21.22
N GLU A 33 -14.66 -19.37 -21.92
CA GLU A 33 -13.41 -18.61 -22.06
C GLU A 33 -12.97 -18.01 -20.72
N VAL A 34 -13.91 -17.45 -19.95
CA VAL A 34 -13.69 -16.94 -18.59
C VAL A 34 -13.30 -18.05 -17.64
N GLN A 35 -14.00 -19.19 -17.68
CA GLN A 35 -13.72 -20.34 -16.83
C GLN A 35 -12.27 -20.84 -17.05
N ASN A 36 -11.87 -21.01 -18.31
CA ASN A 36 -10.51 -21.41 -18.65
C ASN A 36 -9.46 -20.39 -18.20
N LEU A 37 -9.75 -19.09 -18.32
CA LEU A 37 -8.84 -18.03 -17.89
C LEU A 37 -8.65 -18.03 -16.37
N LEU A 38 -9.73 -18.24 -15.61
CA LEU A 38 -9.68 -18.38 -14.16
C LEU A 38 -8.88 -19.63 -13.76
N LEU A 39 -9.19 -20.79 -14.33
CA LEU A 39 -8.46 -22.04 -14.05
C LEU A 39 -6.95 -21.90 -14.34
N SER A 40 -6.57 -21.29 -15.46
CA SER A 40 -5.16 -21.01 -15.78
C SER A 40 -4.50 -20.11 -14.74
N MET A 41 -5.21 -19.06 -14.29
CA MET A 41 -4.71 -18.16 -13.26
C MET A 41 -4.47 -18.87 -11.93
N PHE A 42 -5.42 -19.69 -11.46
CA PHE A 42 -5.26 -20.47 -10.22
C PHE A 42 -4.15 -21.51 -10.34
N TYR A 43 -4.02 -22.18 -11.48
CA TYR A 43 -2.90 -23.09 -11.73
C TYR A 43 -1.53 -22.39 -11.63
N LYS A 44 -1.38 -21.18 -12.19
CA LYS A 44 -0.14 -20.39 -12.03
C LYS A 44 0.11 -20.03 -10.56
N ILE A 45 -0.93 -19.62 -9.84
CA ILE A 45 -0.82 -19.28 -8.42
C ILE A 45 -0.31 -20.50 -7.64
N GLU A 46 -0.93 -21.67 -7.82
CA GLU A 46 -0.56 -22.89 -7.10
C GLU A 46 0.90 -23.31 -7.34
N ASN A 47 1.37 -23.23 -8.58
CA ASN A 47 2.71 -23.66 -8.95
C ASN A 47 3.81 -22.70 -8.47
N PHE A 48 3.53 -21.40 -8.39
CA PHE A 48 4.56 -20.39 -8.11
C PHE A 48 4.52 -19.86 -6.67
N TYR A 49 3.51 -20.22 -5.87
CA TYR A 49 3.32 -19.62 -4.54
C TYR A 49 4.47 -19.91 -3.56
N SER A 50 5.04 -21.11 -3.59
CA SER A 50 6.14 -21.47 -2.69
C SER A 50 7.33 -20.55 -2.88
N ASP A 51 7.70 -20.32 -4.14
CA ASP A 51 8.84 -19.49 -4.51
C ASP A 51 8.56 -18.02 -4.23
N TYR A 52 7.34 -17.58 -4.54
CA TYR A 52 6.86 -16.23 -4.20
C TYR A 52 6.94 -15.95 -2.71
N LYS A 53 6.42 -16.85 -1.87
CA LYS A 53 6.47 -16.72 -0.41
C LYS A 53 7.90 -16.82 0.14
N GLN A 54 8.76 -17.63 -0.48
CA GLN A 54 10.15 -17.72 -0.10
C GLN A 54 10.89 -16.40 -0.38
N VAL A 55 10.70 -15.82 -1.57
CA VAL A 55 11.35 -14.57 -1.97
C VAL A 55 10.77 -13.37 -1.21
N LYS A 56 9.45 -13.27 -1.12
CA LYS A 56 8.70 -12.16 -0.54
C LYS A 56 8.01 -12.62 0.74
N ARG A 57 8.73 -12.52 1.87
CA ARG A 57 8.27 -13.03 3.18
C ARG A 57 6.93 -12.44 3.64
N GLN A 58 6.69 -11.16 3.36
CA GLN A 58 5.50 -10.42 3.82
C GLN A 58 4.30 -10.59 2.88
N VAL A 59 3.76 -11.81 2.84
CA VAL A 59 2.61 -12.24 2.03
C VAL A 59 1.71 -13.20 2.83
N PRO A 60 0.42 -13.35 2.48
CA PRO A 60 -0.43 -14.34 3.15
C PRO A 60 0.10 -15.76 2.93
N ASN A 61 -0.43 -16.74 3.66
CA ASN A 61 -0.22 -18.12 3.23
C ASN A 61 -1.03 -18.41 1.94
N ARG A 62 -0.66 -19.48 1.23
CA ARG A 62 -1.25 -19.85 -0.06
C ARG A 62 -2.76 -20.00 0.04
N ASP A 63 -3.20 -20.66 1.09
CA ASP A 63 -4.59 -21.02 1.31
C ASP A 63 -5.45 -19.77 1.55
N GLU A 64 -4.95 -18.80 2.32
CA GLU A 64 -5.56 -17.48 2.49
C GLU A 64 -5.64 -16.70 1.19
N PHE A 65 -4.56 -16.69 0.40
CA PHE A 65 -4.50 -15.97 -0.88
C PHE A 65 -5.55 -16.50 -1.87
N ILE A 66 -5.62 -17.82 -2.03
CA ILE A 66 -6.58 -18.48 -2.91
C ILE A 66 -8.02 -18.22 -2.43
N GLN A 67 -8.26 -18.36 -1.13
CA GLN A 67 -9.58 -18.12 -0.54
C GLN A 67 -10.07 -16.67 -0.69
N GLU A 68 -9.16 -15.70 -0.62
CA GLU A 68 -9.50 -14.29 -0.86
C GLU A 68 -9.98 -14.06 -2.30
N LEU A 69 -9.30 -14.66 -3.28
CA LEU A 69 -9.71 -14.60 -4.70
C LEU A 69 -11.04 -15.30 -4.94
N ILE A 70 -11.20 -16.51 -4.41
CA ILE A 70 -12.45 -17.28 -4.48
C ILE A 70 -13.63 -16.46 -3.91
N LYS A 71 -13.45 -15.84 -2.73
CA LYS A 71 -14.47 -14.97 -2.13
C LYS A 71 -14.77 -13.75 -2.98
N THR A 72 -13.76 -13.14 -3.58
CA THR A 72 -13.94 -11.99 -4.49
C THR A 72 -14.77 -12.38 -5.71
N ILE A 73 -14.46 -13.52 -6.33
CA ILE A 73 -15.21 -14.04 -7.48
C ILE A 73 -16.65 -14.38 -7.08
N SER A 74 -16.83 -15.06 -5.96
CA SER A 74 -18.14 -15.46 -5.46
C SER A 74 -19.03 -14.26 -5.08
N ASN A 75 -18.48 -13.28 -4.37
CA ASN A 75 -19.30 -12.27 -3.70
C ASN A 75 -19.36 -10.94 -4.46
N ASN A 76 -18.29 -10.57 -5.16
CA ASN A 76 -18.17 -9.25 -5.77
C ASN A 76 -18.31 -9.29 -7.30
N CYS A 77 -18.11 -10.45 -7.94
CA CYS A 77 -18.22 -10.60 -9.39
C CYS A 77 -19.58 -11.21 -9.77
N LYS A 78 -20.40 -10.43 -10.47
CA LYS A 78 -21.63 -10.90 -11.12
C LYS A 78 -21.37 -11.36 -12.54
N GLU A 79 -20.51 -10.67 -13.27
CA GLU A 79 -20.20 -10.95 -14.67
C GLU A 79 -18.72 -10.65 -14.96
N ILE A 80 -18.10 -11.50 -15.76
CA ILE A 80 -16.76 -11.29 -16.32
C ILE A 80 -16.88 -11.49 -17.83
N GLU A 81 -16.45 -10.51 -18.61
CA GLU A 81 -16.43 -10.56 -20.07
C GLU A 81 -14.99 -10.50 -20.57
N VAL A 82 -14.64 -11.43 -21.48
CA VAL A 82 -13.34 -11.42 -22.16
C VAL A 82 -13.45 -10.60 -23.44
N ILE A 83 -12.73 -9.48 -23.49
CA ILE A 83 -12.72 -8.57 -24.64
C ILE A 83 -11.50 -8.84 -25.54
N LYS A 84 -11.73 -8.82 -26.85
CA LYS A 84 -10.67 -9.09 -27.84
C LYS A 84 -9.75 -7.88 -28.04
N PRO A 85 -8.42 -8.08 -28.02
CA PRO A 85 -7.47 -7.02 -28.39
C PRO A 85 -7.68 -6.59 -29.84
N LYS A 86 -7.87 -5.29 -30.07
CA LYS A 86 -8.06 -4.67 -31.39
C LYS A 86 -6.73 -4.22 -32.03
N GLY A 87 -5.59 -4.53 -31.43
CA GLY A 87 -4.26 -4.13 -31.91
C GLY A 87 -3.93 -2.64 -31.75
N ILE A 88 -4.74 -1.87 -31.01
CA ILE A 88 -4.53 -0.44 -30.79
C ILE A 88 -3.62 -0.24 -29.58
N LYS A 89 -2.51 0.50 -29.76
CA LYS A 89 -1.47 0.72 -28.71
C LYS A 89 -2.00 1.27 -27.37
N LYS A 90 -3.17 1.91 -27.34
CA LYS A 90 -3.77 2.54 -26.15
C LYS A 90 -5.12 1.95 -25.76
N GLN A 91 -5.46 0.74 -26.23
CA GLN A 91 -6.70 0.10 -25.80
C GLN A 91 -6.64 -0.20 -24.30
N GLU A 92 -7.69 0.17 -23.57
CA GLU A 92 -7.86 -0.25 -22.19
C GLU A 92 -7.93 -1.76 -22.12
N LYS A 93 -7.06 -2.34 -21.29
CA LYS A 93 -6.92 -3.79 -21.20
C LYS A 93 -7.96 -4.43 -20.28
N TYR A 94 -8.57 -3.63 -19.41
CA TYR A 94 -9.61 -4.04 -18.51
C TYR A 94 -10.48 -2.83 -18.15
N SER A 95 -11.72 -3.10 -17.73
CA SER A 95 -12.61 -2.14 -17.09
C SER A 95 -13.30 -2.83 -15.90
N VAL A 96 -13.58 -2.08 -14.83
CA VAL A 96 -14.26 -2.63 -13.64
C VAL A 96 -15.38 -1.71 -13.23
N ASN A 97 -16.57 -2.29 -13.09
CA ASN A 97 -17.73 -1.64 -12.51
C ASN A 97 -18.07 -2.30 -11.17
N SER A 98 -17.49 -1.78 -10.09
CA SER A 98 -17.64 -2.37 -8.75
C SER A 98 -19.06 -2.28 -8.18
N SER A 99 -19.90 -1.33 -8.63
CA SER A 99 -21.30 -1.25 -8.18
C SER A 99 -22.19 -2.28 -8.84
N LYS A 100 -21.93 -2.59 -10.12
CA LYS A 100 -22.65 -3.65 -10.85
C LYS A 100 -22.04 -5.03 -10.66
N GLY A 101 -20.78 -5.12 -10.24
CA GLY A 101 -20.06 -6.39 -10.13
C GLY A 101 -19.57 -6.91 -11.48
N ILE A 102 -19.26 -6.01 -12.44
CA ILE A 102 -18.91 -6.38 -13.82
C ILE A 102 -17.41 -6.13 -14.05
N ILE A 103 -16.74 -7.09 -14.67
CA ILE A 103 -15.34 -6.98 -15.12
C ILE A 103 -15.29 -7.22 -16.63
N GLU A 104 -14.68 -6.32 -17.38
CA GLU A 104 -14.24 -6.59 -18.75
C GLU A 104 -12.72 -6.73 -18.75
N THR A 105 -12.17 -7.76 -19.39
CA THR A 105 -10.73 -8.03 -19.32
C THR A 105 -10.19 -8.66 -20.60
N PHE A 106 -8.93 -8.38 -20.93
CA PHE A 106 -8.21 -9.11 -21.97
C PHE A 106 -7.97 -10.58 -21.55
N PRO A 107 -7.80 -11.51 -22.50
CA PRO A 107 -7.51 -12.93 -22.22
C PRO A 107 -6.07 -13.12 -21.70
N ASN A 108 -5.81 -12.66 -20.47
CA ASN A 108 -4.51 -12.70 -19.82
C ASN A 108 -4.66 -12.75 -18.29
N GLU A 109 -4.00 -13.70 -17.64
CA GLU A 109 -4.18 -13.96 -16.21
C GLU A 109 -3.70 -12.80 -15.33
N LEU A 110 -2.64 -12.10 -15.74
CA LEU A 110 -2.14 -10.93 -15.02
C LEU A 110 -3.17 -9.80 -15.03
N ILE A 111 -3.85 -9.60 -16.15
CA ILE A 111 -4.85 -8.54 -16.30
C ILE A 111 -6.11 -8.90 -15.51
N LEU A 112 -6.53 -10.17 -15.57
CA LEU A 112 -7.66 -10.68 -14.80
C LEU A 112 -7.43 -10.56 -13.28
N ILE A 113 -6.29 -11.05 -12.75
CA ILE A 113 -6.03 -10.95 -11.31
C ILE A 113 -5.98 -9.49 -10.86
N TYR A 114 -5.40 -8.61 -11.69
CA TYR A 114 -5.38 -7.18 -11.42
C TYR A 114 -6.81 -6.61 -11.33
N ALA A 115 -7.70 -6.96 -12.27
CA ALA A 115 -9.10 -6.53 -12.27
C ALA A 115 -9.91 -7.10 -11.09
N LEU A 116 -9.65 -8.34 -10.67
CA LEU A 116 -10.28 -8.94 -9.47
C LEU A 116 -9.94 -8.14 -8.20
N TYR A 117 -8.70 -7.69 -8.05
CA TYR A 117 -8.34 -6.82 -6.92
C TYR A 117 -8.90 -5.39 -7.04
N LYS A 118 -9.17 -4.92 -8.27
CA LYS A 118 -9.85 -3.63 -8.48
C LYS A 118 -11.34 -3.67 -8.10
N ILE A 119 -12.01 -4.80 -8.23
CA ILE A 119 -13.42 -4.89 -7.87
C ILE A 119 -13.64 -4.91 -6.35
N ASP A 120 -12.69 -5.45 -5.58
CA ASP A 120 -12.69 -5.56 -4.11
C ASP A 120 -11.91 -4.43 -3.41
N GLN A 121 -12.08 -3.20 -3.88
CA GLN A 121 -11.39 -2.05 -3.30
C GLN A 121 -12.07 -1.48 -2.05
N ILE A 122 -11.26 -0.94 -1.15
CA ILE A 122 -11.74 -0.11 -0.04
C ILE A 122 -12.38 1.14 -0.66
N LYS A 123 -13.71 1.30 -0.50
CA LYS A 123 -14.38 2.49 -1.05
C LYS A 123 -13.88 3.75 -0.35
N SER A 124 -13.76 4.84 -1.08
CA SER A 124 -13.48 6.16 -0.51
C SER A 124 -14.48 6.54 0.57
N ILE A 125 -14.05 7.45 1.45
CA ILE A 125 -14.86 8.04 2.49
C ILE A 125 -15.57 9.25 1.90
N GLU A 126 -16.89 9.31 2.10
CA GLU A 126 -17.71 10.50 1.83
C GLU A 126 -17.34 11.60 2.84
N GLU A 127 -17.37 12.88 2.44
CA GLU A 127 -16.81 14.03 3.20
C GLU A 127 -15.29 14.28 3.01
N LYS A 128 -14.82 15.46 3.45
CA LYS A 128 -13.48 16.06 3.18
C LYS A 128 -12.32 15.36 3.90
N ALA A 129 -12.27 14.03 3.88
CA ALA A 129 -11.22 13.21 4.51
C ALA A 129 -10.00 13.04 3.59
N LEU A 130 -9.34 14.15 3.21
CA LEU A 130 -8.26 14.18 2.20
C LEU A 130 -7.16 13.14 2.47
N ILE A 131 -6.58 13.14 3.68
CA ILE A 131 -5.48 12.23 4.04
C ILE A 131 -5.95 10.78 3.96
N ASN A 132 -7.10 10.45 4.56
CA ASN A 132 -7.64 9.09 4.54
C ASN A 132 -7.90 8.61 3.10
N ASN A 133 -8.52 9.44 2.26
CA ASN A 133 -8.80 9.08 0.88
C ASN A 133 -7.52 8.90 0.04
N ALA A 134 -6.46 9.66 0.33
CA ALA A 134 -5.14 9.45 -0.29
C ALA A 134 -4.45 8.17 0.22
N VAL A 135 -4.56 7.85 1.51
CA VAL A 135 -4.01 6.61 2.06
C VAL A 135 -4.74 5.39 1.49
N ILE A 136 -6.08 5.43 1.43
CA ILE A 136 -6.91 4.37 0.83
C ILE A 136 -6.52 4.14 -0.62
N ASP A 137 -6.26 5.20 -1.38
CA ASP A 137 -5.79 5.12 -2.77
C ASP A 137 -4.48 4.33 -2.88
N VAL A 138 -3.48 4.66 -2.04
CA VAL A 138 -2.21 3.94 -1.99
C VAL A 138 -2.37 2.49 -1.54
N LEU A 139 -3.23 2.21 -0.55
CA LEU A 139 -3.50 0.84 -0.09
C LEU A 139 -4.17 0.00 -1.18
N ASN A 140 -5.14 0.57 -1.91
CA ASN A 140 -5.85 -0.10 -3.00
C ASN A 140 -4.90 -0.40 -4.18
N GLU A 141 -4.18 0.60 -4.68
CA GLU A 141 -3.21 0.42 -5.77
C GLU A 141 -2.07 -0.51 -5.37
N GLY A 142 -1.52 -0.31 -4.17
CA GLY A 142 -0.46 -1.13 -3.58
C GLY A 142 -0.87 -2.60 -3.43
N ARG A 143 -2.04 -2.89 -2.84
CA ARG A 143 -2.59 -4.25 -2.73
C ARG A 143 -2.75 -4.91 -4.10
N THR A 144 -3.30 -4.19 -5.07
CA THR A 144 -3.48 -4.70 -6.44
C THR A 144 -2.14 -5.10 -7.08
N LEU A 145 -1.13 -4.23 -6.98
CA LEU A 145 0.21 -4.47 -7.50
C LEU A 145 0.96 -5.59 -6.77
N ASN A 146 0.76 -5.67 -5.45
CA ASN A 146 1.35 -6.66 -4.58
C ASN A 146 0.84 -8.08 -4.87
N CYS A 147 -0.47 -8.23 -5.04
CA CYS A 147 -1.07 -9.55 -5.25
C CYS A 147 -0.96 -10.03 -6.71
N SER A 148 -0.91 -9.11 -7.67
CA SER A 148 -0.62 -9.46 -9.07
C SER A 148 0.85 -9.83 -9.32
N GLU A 149 1.74 -9.55 -8.36
CA GLU A 149 3.18 -9.82 -8.47
C GLU A 149 3.50 -11.31 -8.70
N LEU A 150 2.78 -12.21 -8.02
CA LEU A 150 2.95 -13.65 -8.19
C LEU A 150 2.81 -14.08 -9.65
N VAL A 151 1.81 -13.53 -10.37
CA VAL A 151 1.57 -13.85 -11.78
C VAL A 151 2.49 -13.05 -12.71
N ARG A 152 2.89 -11.85 -12.29
CA ARG A 152 3.72 -10.92 -13.09
C ARG A 152 5.19 -11.31 -13.13
N ASP A 153 5.75 -11.64 -11.97
CA ASP A 153 7.20 -11.63 -11.75
C ASP A 153 7.78 -13.04 -11.58
N PHE A 154 6.96 -14.09 -11.42
CA PHE A 154 7.40 -15.48 -11.19
C PHE A 154 7.01 -16.38 -12.36
N ASN A 155 7.92 -17.30 -12.73
CA ASN A 155 7.72 -18.23 -13.85
C ASN A 155 8.08 -19.70 -13.52
N GLY A 156 8.23 -20.03 -12.24
CA GLY A 156 8.54 -21.38 -11.76
C GLY A 156 10.02 -21.79 -11.78
N TRP A 157 10.90 -20.93 -12.29
CA TRP A 157 12.35 -21.16 -12.29
C TRP A 157 13.14 -19.97 -11.76
N SER A 158 12.58 -18.77 -11.94
CA SER A 158 13.18 -17.53 -11.50
C SER A 158 12.10 -16.53 -11.13
N TRP A 159 12.54 -15.47 -10.47
CA TRP A 159 11.74 -14.29 -10.24
C TRP A 159 12.42 -13.08 -10.88
N THR A 160 11.62 -12.17 -11.41
CA THR A 160 12.06 -10.96 -12.09
C THR A 160 11.41 -9.72 -11.46
N THR A 161 11.46 -8.57 -12.11
CA THR A 161 10.78 -7.36 -11.64
C THR A 161 10.27 -6.60 -12.85
N MET A 162 9.08 -6.98 -13.34
CA MET A 162 8.54 -6.56 -14.63
C MET A 162 7.62 -5.32 -14.56
N LEU A 163 7.78 -4.47 -13.54
CA LEU A 163 6.97 -3.27 -13.37
C LEU A 163 7.57 -2.07 -14.13
N ASP A 164 6.81 -1.50 -15.07
CA ASP A 164 7.31 -0.51 -16.05
C ASP A 164 6.59 0.85 -16.01
N LYS A 165 5.34 0.91 -15.55
CA LYS A 165 4.58 2.16 -15.38
C LYS A 165 5.09 2.92 -14.15
N LEU A 166 5.47 4.19 -14.34
CA LEU A 166 6.09 5.02 -13.29
C LEU A 166 5.20 5.18 -12.05
N ASP A 167 3.92 5.51 -12.23
CA ASP A 167 3.00 5.68 -11.11
C ASP A 167 2.89 4.36 -10.34
N SER A 168 2.73 3.25 -11.05
CA SER A 168 2.70 1.92 -10.44
C SER A 168 3.99 1.59 -9.68
N ILE A 169 5.15 2.01 -10.20
CA ILE A 169 6.44 1.87 -9.49
C ILE A 169 6.40 2.64 -8.16
N GLN A 170 5.91 3.88 -8.16
CA GLN A 170 5.84 4.70 -6.95
C GLN A 170 4.83 4.16 -5.93
N TYR A 171 3.63 3.77 -6.36
CA TYR A 171 2.64 3.11 -5.50
C TYR A 171 3.20 1.81 -4.90
N ASN A 172 3.82 0.96 -5.72
CA ASN A 172 4.41 -0.29 -5.26
C ASN A 172 5.49 -0.03 -4.22
N LEU A 173 6.45 0.86 -4.50
CA LEU A 173 7.57 1.12 -3.61
C LEU A 173 7.11 1.61 -2.22
N VAL A 174 6.14 2.53 -2.18
CA VAL A 174 5.59 3.05 -0.92
C VAL A 174 4.83 1.97 -0.15
N PHE A 175 4.03 1.16 -0.85
CA PHE A 175 3.28 0.08 -0.23
C PHE A 175 4.19 -1.06 0.29
N GLN A 176 5.24 -1.40 -0.44
CA GLN A 176 6.22 -2.40 0.01
C GLN A 176 6.97 -1.91 1.26
N ASN A 177 7.29 -0.62 1.38
CA ASN A 177 7.86 -0.08 2.61
C ASN A 177 6.93 -0.31 3.82
N LEU A 178 5.61 -0.13 3.66
CA LEU A 178 4.65 -0.43 4.72
C LEU A 178 4.64 -1.92 5.08
N LEU A 179 4.63 -2.81 4.09
CA LEU A 179 4.63 -4.26 4.34
C LEU A 179 5.90 -4.72 5.08
N LEU A 180 7.06 -4.22 4.68
CA LEU A 180 8.34 -4.59 5.31
C LEU A 180 8.47 -4.04 6.74
N LEU A 181 7.90 -2.86 7.01
CA LEU A 181 7.92 -2.29 8.35
C LEU A 181 6.86 -2.88 9.28
N LEU A 182 5.62 -3.07 8.82
CA LEU A 182 4.48 -3.44 9.68
C LEU A 182 4.05 -4.89 9.56
N GLY A 183 4.38 -5.55 8.45
CA GLY A 183 3.99 -6.92 8.14
C GLY A 183 2.63 -7.03 7.43
N TYR A 184 2.46 -8.09 6.64
CA TYR A 184 1.23 -8.32 5.86
C TYR A 184 -0.03 -8.38 6.73
N GLU A 185 0.01 -9.13 7.83
CA GLU A 185 -1.14 -9.33 8.72
C GLU A 185 -1.67 -8.00 9.26
N LYS A 186 -0.77 -7.11 9.69
CA LYS A 186 -1.14 -5.80 10.24
C LYS A 186 -1.74 -4.89 9.17
N ILE A 187 -1.12 -4.82 7.99
CA ILE A 187 -1.64 -4.02 6.87
C ILE A 187 -3.02 -4.55 6.41
N SER A 188 -3.18 -5.87 6.34
CA SER A 188 -4.44 -6.54 5.98
C SER A 188 -5.54 -6.23 6.99
N TYR A 189 -5.23 -6.30 8.29
CA TYR A 189 -6.16 -5.92 9.36
C TYR A 189 -6.60 -4.46 9.27
N ILE A 190 -5.65 -3.52 9.16
CA ILE A 190 -5.97 -2.08 9.10
C ILE A 190 -6.80 -1.75 7.85
N SER A 191 -6.47 -2.38 6.72
CA SER A 191 -7.20 -2.19 5.46
C SER A 191 -8.65 -2.69 5.50
N LYS A 192 -8.98 -3.57 6.44
CA LYS A 192 -10.32 -4.17 6.63
C LYS A 192 -11.13 -3.53 7.77
N LEU A 193 -10.64 -2.44 8.37
CA LEU A 193 -11.39 -1.72 9.41
C LEU A 193 -12.75 -1.25 8.88
N SER A 194 -13.79 -1.46 9.70
CA SER A 194 -15.15 -1.01 9.37
C SER A 194 -15.25 0.51 9.31
N ASP A 195 -14.66 1.20 10.29
CA ASP A 195 -14.49 2.65 10.26
C ASP A 195 -13.23 3.02 9.48
N LYS A 196 -13.43 3.36 8.22
CA LYS A 196 -12.37 3.75 7.29
C LYS A 196 -11.65 5.02 7.72
N ASN A 197 -12.26 5.89 8.53
CA ASN A 197 -11.61 7.09 9.04
C ASN A 197 -10.44 6.77 9.97
N GLN A 198 -10.41 5.56 10.53
CA GLN A 198 -9.37 5.10 11.42
C GLN A 198 -8.15 4.53 10.68
N ILE A 199 -8.22 4.31 9.36
CA ILE A 199 -7.15 3.65 8.60
C ILE A 199 -5.82 4.42 8.71
N ALA A 200 -5.81 5.72 8.38
CA ALA A 200 -4.56 6.51 8.46
C ALA A 200 -4.05 6.62 9.89
N LEU A 201 -4.96 6.81 10.86
CA LEU A 201 -4.59 6.94 12.28
C LEU A 201 -3.97 5.64 12.83
N ASN A 202 -4.51 4.47 12.47
CA ASN A 202 -3.96 3.19 12.93
C ASN A 202 -2.60 2.92 12.28
N LEU A 203 -2.43 3.23 10.99
CA LEU A 203 -1.11 3.15 10.36
C LEU A 203 -0.08 4.03 11.08
N GLN A 204 -0.44 5.28 11.35
CA GLN A 204 0.44 6.21 12.08
C GLN A 204 0.82 5.66 13.45
N LYS A 205 -0.17 5.26 14.26
CA LYS A 205 0.06 4.71 15.61
C LYS A 205 0.98 3.50 15.61
N GLU A 206 0.79 2.57 14.68
CA GLU A 206 1.62 1.36 14.58
C GLU A 206 3.06 1.69 14.20
N ILE A 207 3.26 2.63 13.27
CA ILE A 207 4.60 3.10 12.87
C ILE A 207 5.29 3.80 14.04
N GLU A 208 4.59 4.74 14.69
CA GLU A 208 5.14 5.52 15.81
C GLU A 208 5.44 4.62 17.03
N SER A 209 4.56 3.67 17.33
CA SER A 209 4.78 2.71 18.41
C SER A 209 5.99 1.81 18.16
N LYS A 210 6.28 1.44 16.91
CA LYS A 210 7.35 0.52 16.57
C LYS A 210 8.70 1.20 16.39
N TYR A 211 8.72 2.45 15.93
CA TYR A 211 9.96 3.14 15.55
C TYR A 211 10.24 4.41 16.37
N GLY A 212 9.37 4.75 17.33
CA GLY A 212 9.51 5.90 18.21
C GLY A 212 9.19 7.24 17.55
N GLU A 213 9.23 8.29 18.36
CA GLU A 213 8.78 9.64 17.99
C GLU A 213 9.62 10.26 16.87
N GLU A 214 10.94 10.00 16.81
CA GLU A 214 11.76 10.58 15.75
C GLU A 214 11.55 9.86 14.40
N ASN A 215 11.83 8.55 14.35
CA ASN A 215 11.80 7.82 13.09
C ASN A 215 10.38 7.55 12.59
N GLY A 216 9.46 7.22 13.51
CA GLY A 216 8.08 6.90 13.19
C GLY A 216 7.29 8.12 12.71
N ASN A 217 7.43 9.27 13.38
CA ASN A 217 6.74 10.50 12.97
C ASN A 217 7.24 10.98 11.60
N GLU A 218 8.56 10.95 11.36
CA GLU A 218 9.12 11.40 10.09
C GLU A 218 8.72 10.47 8.94
N PHE A 219 8.70 9.15 9.16
CA PHE A 219 8.19 8.21 8.17
C PHE A 219 6.71 8.48 7.87
N SER A 220 5.87 8.62 8.90
CA SER A 220 4.43 8.88 8.75
C SER A 220 4.17 10.19 8.01
N ARG A 221 4.91 11.25 8.34
CA ARG A 221 4.85 12.54 7.65
C ARG A 221 5.17 12.39 6.16
N LEU A 222 6.27 11.71 5.82
CA LEU A 222 6.66 11.47 4.43
C LEU A 222 5.65 10.61 3.69
N PHE A 223 5.17 9.53 4.32
CA PHE A 223 4.16 8.62 3.78
C PHE A 223 2.87 9.35 3.42
N PHE A 224 2.28 10.11 4.35
CA PHE A 224 1.06 10.88 4.08
C PHE A 224 1.28 11.96 3.01
N SER A 225 2.46 12.60 3.02
CA SER A 225 2.81 13.57 1.98
C SER A 225 2.79 12.91 0.59
N ILE A 226 3.42 11.74 0.45
CA ILE A 226 3.47 11.00 -0.81
C ILE A 226 2.09 10.54 -1.25
N CYS A 227 1.26 10.03 -0.33
CA CYS A 227 -0.11 9.64 -0.64
C CYS A 227 -0.88 10.79 -1.30
N ILE A 228 -0.83 11.99 -0.70
CA ILE A 228 -1.51 13.18 -1.23
C ILE A 228 -0.94 13.57 -2.60
N LEU A 229 0.39 13.56 -2.76
CA LEU A 229 1.05 13.94 -4.01
C LEU A 229 0.75 12.96 -5.14
N LEU A 230 0.74 11.65 -4.87
CA LEU A 230 0.38 10.61 -5.84
C LEU A 230 -1.04 10.83 -6.33
N LYS A 231 -2.01 10.90 -5.41
CA LYS A 231 -3.42 11.11 -5.77
C LYS A 231 -3.64 12.43 -6.51
N SER A 232 -2.99 13.51 -6.08
CA SER A 232 -3.09 14.83 -6.74
C SER A 232 -2.53 14.83 -8.15
N SER A 233 -1.57 13.95 -8.47
CA SER A 233 -0.97 13.88 -9.81
C SER A 233 -1.84 13.16 -10.83
N ILE A 234 -2.84 12.40 -10.38
CA ILE A 234 -3.77 11.64 -11.22
C ILE A 234 -5.21 12.16 -11.18
N ASP A 235 -5.62 12.84 -10.09
CA ASP A 235 -6.98 13.35 -9.88
C ASP A 235 -6.96 14.88 -9.66
N GLU A 236 -7.36 15.60 -10.71
CA GLU A 236 -7.45 17.07 -10.71
C GLU A 236 -8.52 17.62 -9.76
N LYS A 237 -9.60 16.87 -9.49
CA LYS A 237 -10.61 17.28 -8.52
C LYS A 237 -10.02 17.23 -7.12
N TYR A 238 -9.37 16.11 -6.79
CA TYR A 238 -8.69 15.94 -5.51
C TYR A 238 -7.58 17.00 -5.31
N LYS A 239 -6.79 17.29 -6.35
CA LYS A 239 -5.78 18.36 -6.32
C LYS A 239 -6.36 19.72 -5.94
N LYS A 240 -7.50 20.10 -6.53
CA LYS A 240 -8.22 21.35 -6.18
C LYS A 240 -8.70 21.34 -4.74
N GLU A 241 -9.18 20.21 -4.22
CA GLU A 241 -9.59 20.08 -2.83
C GLU A 241 -8.43 20.28 -1.86
N VAL A 242 -7.23 19.76 -2.17
CA VAL A 242 -6.01 19.97 -1.37
C VAL A 242 -5.60 21.45 -1.35
N LEU A 243 -5.64 22.13 -2.50
CA LEU A 243 -5.33 23.56 -2.59
C LEU A 243 -6.35 24.41 -1.81
N ASN A 244 -7.62 24.05 -1.87
CA ASN A 244 -8.68 24.70 -1.09
C ASN A 244 -8.49 24.50 0.42
N GLU A 245 -8.10 23.29 0.86
CA GLU A 245 -7.83 23.02 2.27
C GLU A 245 -6.64 23.84 2.79
N LYS A 246 -5.56 23.98 2.00
CA LYS A 246 -4.43 24.87 2.32
C LYS A 246 -4.88 26.31 2.57
N LYS A 247 -5.71 26.85 1.67
CA LYS A 247 -6.27 28.20 1.79
C LYS A 247 -7.13 28.32 3.05
N LYS A 248 -8.06 27.38 3.25
CA LYS A 248 -8.94 27.35 4.43
C LYS A 248 -8.18 27.32 5.76
N LEU A 249 -7.12 26.53 5.86
CA LEU A 249 -6.31 26.45 7.08
C LEU A 249 -5.60 27.78 7.36
N THR A 250 -5.16 28.47 6.31
CA THR A 250 -4.51 29.79 6.41
C THR A 250 -5.52 30.85 6.84
N ASP A 251 -6.67 30.93 6.18
CA ASP A 251 -7.76 31.86 6.53
C ASP A 251 -8.23 31.62 7.98
N LYS A 252 -8.40 30.36 8.40
CA LYS A 252 -8.78 30.00 9.78
C LYS A 252 -7.73 30.46 10.81
N LEU A 253 -6.44 30.35 10.52
CA LEU A 253 -5.40 30.78 11.46
C LEU A 253 -5.30 32.30 11.57
N GLU A 254 -5.42 33.02 10.45
CA GLU A 254 -5.49 34.48 10.47
C GLU A 254 -6.68 34.95 11.32
N MET A 255 -7.84 34.29 11.19
CA MET A 255 -9.00 34.56 12.02
C MET A 255 -8.73 34.31 13.52
N LEU A 256 -7.97 33.27 13.88
CA LEU A 256 -7.64 32.93 15.27
C LEU A 256 -6.57 33.84 15.89
N GLN A 257 -5.85 34.62 15.09
CA GLN A 257 -4.85 35.58 15.59
C GLN A 257 -5.50 36.87 16.11
N ASP A 258 -6.61 37.31 15.52
CA ASP A 258 -7.36 38.50 15.96
C ASP A 258 -8.47 38.12 16.96
N LYS A 259 -8.13 38.06 18.26
CA LYS A 259 -9.07 37.69 19.33
C LYS A 259 -10.34 38.56 19.36
N ALA A 260 -10.24 39.84 19.04
CA ALA A 260 -11.37 40.77 19.13
C ALA A 260 -12.34 40.59 17.96
N ARG A 261 -11.85 40.48 16.73
CA ARG A 261 -12.68 40.16 15.55
C ARG A 261 -13.21 38.73 15.59
N PHE A 262 -12.44 37.79 16.12
CA PHE A 262 -12.86 36.41 16.29
C PHE A 262 -14.06 36.29 17.23
N LEU A 263 -13.98 36.90 18.42
CA LEU A 263 -15.07 36.87 19.40
C LEU A 263 -16.33 37.59 18.88
N SER A 264 -16.18 38.74 18.21
CA SER A 264 -17.33 39.46 17.66
C SER A 264 -18.01 38.69 16.53
N ARG A 265 -17.23 38.05 15.64
CA ARG A 265 -17.76 37.24 14.56
C ARG A 265 -18.43 35.96 15.06
N ILE A 266 -17.80 35.22 15.97
CA ILE A 266 -18.43 34.04 16.60
C ILE A 266 -19.76 34.41 17.25
N THR A 267 -19.80 35.55 17.94
CA THR A 267 -21.03 36.02 18.59
C THR A 267 -22.11 36.33 17.55
N ASN A 268 -21.75 36.95 16.41
CA ASN A 268 -22.69 37.25 15.33
C ASN A 268 -23.13 36.00 14.57
N ASP A 269 -22.21 35.12 14.18
CA ASP A 269 -22.50 33.87 13.46
C ASP A 269 -23.40 32.97 14.30
N LYS A 270 -23.14 32.83 15.61
CA LYS A 270 -24.03 32.09 16.53
C LYS A 270 -25.42 32.72 16.61
N LYS A 271 -25.52 34.05 16.58
CA LYS A 271 -26.81 34.75 16.59
C LYS A 271 -27.59 34.47 15.31
N GLU A 272 -26.93 34.48 14.15
CA GLU A 272 -27.54 34.11 12.87
C GLU A 272 -27.99 32.66 12.84
N LEU A 273 -27.15 31.72 13.25
CA LEU A 273 -27.50 30.30 13.32
C LEU A 273 -28.66 30.05 14.28
N THR A 274 -28.66 30.70 15.44
CA THR A 274 -29.77 30.62 16.40
C THR A 274 -31.08 31.12 15.78
N ASN A 275 -31.03 32.18 14.97
CA ASN A 275 -32.21 32.67 14.25
C ASN A 275 -32.66 31.70 13.15
N LYS A 276 -31.74 31.11 12.39
CA LYS A 276 -32.06 30.08 11.39
C LYS A 276 -32.71 28.85 12.01
N ILE A 277 -32.20 28.38 13.14
CA ILE A 277 -32.80 27.26 13.90
C ILE A 277 -34.21 27.62 14.36
N LYS A 278 -34.44 28.86 14.85
CA LYS A 278 -35.79 29.32 15.21
C LYS A 278 -36.76 29.33 14.02
N GLU A 279 -36.30 29.75 12.85
CA GLU A 279 -37.12 29.72 11.63
C GLU A 279 -37.42 28.28 11.20
N ILE A 280 -36.42 27.38 11.24
CA ILE A 280 -36.64 25.95 10.98
C ILE A 280 -37.65 25.36 11.98
N ASP A 281 -37.47 25.61 13.28
CA ASP A 281 -38.38 25.13 14.32
C ASP A 281 -39.81 25.64 14.08
N LYS A 282 -39.96 26.87 13.57
CA LYS A 282 -41.27 27.43 13.22
C LYS A 282 -41.90 26.74 12.01
N ILE A 283 -41.10 26.42 10.99
CA ILE A 283 -41.57 25.72 9.78
C ILE A 283 -41.95 24.27 10.11
N LEU A 284 -41.09 23.53 10.81
CA LEU A 284 -41.34 22.13 11.17
C LEU A 284 -42.58 21.96 12.07
N ASN A 285 -42.85 22.93 12.96
CA ASN A 285 -44.00 22.89 13.87
C ASN A 285 -45.31 23.40 13.25
N ASN A 286 -45.31 23.88 12.00
CA ASN A 286 -46.51 24.39 11.33
C ASN A 286 -46.69 23.76 9.95
N VAL A 287 -47.73 22.93 9.83
CA VAL A 287 -48.06 22.14 8.62
C VAL A 287 -48.26 23.03 7.38
N ASP A 288 -48.82 24.23 7.53
CA ASP A 288 -49.08 25.12 6.40
C ASP A 288 -47.78 25.81 5.93
N LEU A 289 -46.92 26.23 6.86
CA LEU A 289 -45.59 26.79 6.52
C LEU A 289 -44.67 25.74 5.88
N LEU A 290 -44.76 24.48 6.34
CA LEU A 290 -43.99 23.39 5.75
C LEU A 290 -44.43 23.08 4.30
N LYS A 291 -45.73 23.21 4.00
CA LYS A 291 -46.26 23.10 2.64
C LYS A 291 -45.80 24.26 1.75
N GLU A 292 -45.84 25.49 2.25
CA GLU A 292 -45.35 26.66 1.52
C GLU A 292 -43.86 26.55 1.20
N GLU A 293 -43.04 26.11 2.16
CA GLU A 293 -41.60 25.90 1.95
C GLU A 293 -41.32 24.75 0.97
N TYR A 294 -42.16 23.70 0.97
CA TYR A 294 -42.11 22.61 -0.02
C TYR A 294 -42.35 23.10 -1.44
N GLU A 295 -43.41 23.88 -1.65
CA GLU A 295 -43.71 24.46 -2.96
C GLU A 295 -42.59 25.39 -3.44
N LYS A 296 -42.07 26.23 -2.52
CA LYS A 296 -40.99 27.18 -2.82
C LYS A 296 -39.66 26.51 -3.18
N ARG A 297 -39.27 25.45 -2.46
CA ARG A 297 -38.02 24.74 -2.76
C ARG A 297 -38.12 23.92 -4.04
N ASN A 298 -39.25 23.27 -4.29
CA ASN A 298 -39.48 22.55 -5.54
C ASN A 298 -39.61 23.45 -6.77
N ALA A 299 -40.09 24.69 -6.62
CA ALA A 299 -40.13 25.66 -7.72
C ALA A 299 -38.76 25.99 -8.31
N ASN A 300 -37.67 25.77 -7.57
CA ASN A 300 -36.29 26.06 -7.99
C ASN A 300 -35.48 24.81 -8.40
N LEU A 301 -36.10 23.63 -8.42
CA LEU A 301 -35.43 22.36 -8.71
C LEU A 301 -35.81 21.82 -10.09
N SER A 302 -34.90 21.07 -10.71
CA SER A 302 -35.18 20.36 -11.96
C SER A 302 -36.12 19.17 -11.70
N LYS A 303 -36.79 18.64 -12.73
CA LYS A 303 -37.70 17.49 -12.56
C LYS A 303 -37.04 16.25 -11.97
N ASP A 304 -35.73 16.08 -12.17
CA ASP A 304 -34.97 14.93 -11.66
C ASP A 304 -34.51 15.13 -10.20
N ASP A 305 -34.49 16.38 -9.71
CA ASP A 305 -34.06 16.76 -8.36
C ASP A 305 -35.23 17.13 -7.43
N ALA A 306 -36.47 16.94 -7.87
CA ALA A 306 -37.66 17.34 -7.12
C ALA A 306 -37.76 16.59 -5.78
N ILE A 307 -38.07 17.33 -4.72
CA ILE A 307 -38.33 16.76 -3.41
C ILE A 307 -39.65 15.99 -3.49
N PHE A 308 -39.59 14.68 -3.28
CA PHE A 308 -40.69 13.75 -3.53
C PHE A 308 -41.91 13.93 -2.63
N SER A 309 -41.73 14.44 -1.41
CA SER A 309 -42.84 14.63 -0.47
C SER A 309 -42.52 15.67 0.60
N ILE A 310 -43.57 16.17 1.26
CA ILE A 310 -43.47 17.04 2.44
C ILE A 310 -42.71 16.34 3.59
N SER A 311 -42.85 15.01 3.71
CA SER A 311 -42.11 14.23 4.71
C SER A 311 -40.61 14.20 4.40
N ASN A 312 -40.24 14.02 3.12
CA ASN A 312 -38.84 14.12 2.69
C ASN A 312 -38.27 15.51 2.92
N LEU A 313 -39.07 16.56 2.73
CA LEU A 313 -38.64 17.92 3.07
C LEU A 313 -38.41 18.08 4.58
N ALA A 314 -39.28 17.54 5.42
CA ALA A 314 -39.11 17.59 6.88
C ALA A 314 -37.80 16.94 7.31
N GLU A 315 -37.44 15.78 6.74
CA GLU A 315 -36.15 15.11 6.99
C GLU A 315 -34.95 15.96 6.55
N ILE A 316 -35.03 16.60 5.36
CA ILE A 316 -33.98 17.51 4.87
C ILE A 316 -33.83 18.72 5.80
N ILE A 317 -34.93 19.34 6.21
CA ILE A 317 -34.94 20.51 7.11
C ILE A 317 -34.43 20.12 8.52
N GLU A 318 -34.75 18.93 9.01
CA GLU A 318 -34.18 18.41 10.27
C GLU A 318 -32.66 18.16 10.17
N ALA A 319 -32.17 17.67 9.03
CA ALA A 319 -30.74 17.54 8.79
C ALA A 319 -30.03 18.91 8.80
N GLU A 320 -30.59 19.92 8.11
CA GLU A 320 -30.10 21.31 8.13
C GLU A 320 -30.06 21.88 9.56
N ARG A 321 -31.10 21.62 10.36
CA ARG A 321 -31.16 22.01 11.76
C ARG A 321 -30.03 21.39 12.58
N ASN A 322 -29.75 20.12 12.38
CA ASN A 322 -28.69 19.39 13.08
C ASN A 322 -27.30 19.90 12.69
N GLU A 323 -27.09 20.27 11.41
CA GLU A 323 -25.86 20.94 10.96
C GLU A 323 -25.65 22.29 11.68
N PHE A 324 -26.67 23.15 11.74
CA PHE A 324 -26.56 24.43 12.45
C PHE A 324 -26.32 24.27 13.96
N MET A 325 -26.89 23.24 14.58
CA MET A 325 -26.64 22.90 15.99
C MET A 325 -25.20 22.44 16.22
N GLN A 326 -24.64 21.67 15.28
CA GLN A 326 -23.25 21.23 15.31
C GLN A 326 -22.30 22.43 15.14
N ASP A 327 -22.58 23.37 14.23
CA ASP A 327 -21.82 24.61 14.07
C ASP A 327 -21.83 25.46 15.36
N ILE A 328 -23.00 25.62 16.02
CA ILE A 328 -23.09 26.31 17.31
C ILE A 328 -22.24 25.63 18.39
N LYS A 329 -22.20 24.30 18.40
CA LYS A 329 -21.38 23.51 19.33
C LYS A 329 -19.89 23.75 19.08
N GLU A 330 -19.45 23.74 17.82
CA GLU A 330 -18.09 24.11 17.45
C GLU A 330 -17.75 25.53 17.91
N TYR A 331 -18.63 26.50 17.68
CA TYR A 331 -18.47 27.86 18.17
C TYR A 331 -18.43 27.99 19.70
N ASN A 332 -19.11 27.12 20.46
CA ASN A 332 -18.98 27.07 21.91
C ASN A 332 -17.60 26.57 22.33
N ASP A 333 -17.09 25.53 21.68
CA ASP A 333 -15.76 24.99 21.93
C ASP A 333 -14.66 26.02 21.61
N LEU A 334 -14.90 26.92 20.66
CA LEU A 334 -14.01 28.04 20.32
C LEU A 334 -13.91 29.15 21.38
N ILE A 335 -14.89 29.26 22.28
CA ILE A 335 -14.91 30.29 23.34
C ILE A 335 -14.21 29.78 24.61
N ASP A 336 -14.23 28.46 24.84
CA ASP A 336 -13.52 27.82 25.96
C ASP A 336 -11.99 27.98 25.77
N PRO A 337 -11.27 28.63 26.70
CA PRO A 337 -9.85 28.91 26.54
C PRO A 337 -8.96 27.66 26.36
N ARG A 338 -9.31 26.53 26.99
CA ARG A 338 -8.54 25.28 26.88
C ARG A 338 -8.78 24.64 25.52
N LYS A 339 -10.05 24.49 25.14
CA LYS A 339 -10.43 23.91 23.85
C LYS A 339 -9.96 24.78 22.67
N PHE A 340 -9.99 26.10 22.83
CA PHE A 340 -9.42 27.05 21.88
C PHE A 340 -7.92 26.83 21.68
N GLY A 341 -7.17 26.68 22.77
CA GLY A 341 -5.72 26.41 22.72
C GLY A 341 -5.41 25.11 21.98
N ASP A 342 -6.12 24.04 22.31
CA ASP A 342 -5.96 22.73 21.67
C ASP A 342 -6.34 22.76 20.18
N MET A 343 -7.47 23.37 19.85
CA MET A 343 -7.92 23.48 18.47
C MET A 343 -6.98 24.36 17.63
N LYS A 344 -6.53 25.51 18.17
CA LYS A 344 -5.53 26.35 17.49
C LYS A 344 -4.27 25.57 17.18
N ARG A 345 -3.74 24.81 18.16
CA ARG A 345 -2.57 23.95 17.98
C ARG A 345 -2.80 22.89 16.89
N GLN A 346 -3.98 22.26 16.84
CA GLN A 346 -4.31 21.29 15.80
C GLN A 346 -4.35 21.93 14.40
N ILE A 347 -4.96 23.11 14.27
CA ILE A 347 -5.01 23.84 12.99
C ILE A 347 -3.59 24.27 12.58
N GLU A 348 -2.77 24.78 13.50
CA GLU A 348 -1.36 25.11 13.25
C GLU A 348 -0.57 23.90 12.74
N GLN A 349 -0.70 22.75 13.40
CA GLN A 349 -0.03 21.51 12.97
C GLN A 349 -0.48 21.06 11.58
N ARG A 350 -1.80 21.07 11.31
CA ARG A 350 -2.34 20.74 9.98
C ARG A 350 -1.86 21.74 8.93
N GLN A 351 -1.86 23.04 9.23
CA GLN A 351 -1.39 24.06 8.29
C GLN A 351 0.09 23.88 7.97
N VAL A 352 0.94 23.63 8.98
CA VAL A 352 2.38 23.36 8.78
C VAL A 352 2.58 22.14 7.88
N PHE A 353 1.83 21.06 8.11
CA PHE A 353 1.87 19.87 7.25
C PHE A 353 1.48 20.20 5.81
N PHE A 354 0.30 20.79 5.59
CA PHE A 354 -0.21 21.09 4.25
C PHE A 354 0.66 22.12 3.52
N ASN A 355 1.13 23.18 4.19
CA ASN A 355 1.99 24.20 3.57
C ASN A 355 3.35 23.66 3.12
N LYS A 356 3.88 22.65 3.81
CA LYS A 356 5.11 21.95 3.38
C LYS A 356 4.90 21.11 2.12
N LEU A 357 3.66 20.71 1.80
CA LEU A 357 3.37 19.94 0.58
C LEU A 357 3.60 20.80 -0.67
N GLU A 358 4.41 20.30 -1.58
CA GLU A 358 4.72 20.97 -2.85
C GLU A 358 3.66 20.65 -3.93
N VAL A 359 2.37 20.85 -3.59
CA VAL A 359 1.22 20.78 -4.50
C VAL A 359 0.95 22.17 -5.06
N PHE A 360 0.94 22.31 -6.39
CA PHE A 360 0.79 23.57 -7.10
C PHE A 360 -0.27 23.46 -8.20
N GLU A 361 -1.01 24.52 -8.45
CA GLU A 361 -2.07 24.55 -9.47
C GLU A 361 -1.52 24.22 -10.87
N ASN A 362 -0.42 24.86 -11.28
CA ASN A 362 0.11 24.77 -12.65
C ASN A 362 1.49 24.08 -12.76
N LYS A 363 1.91 23.32 -11.75
CA LYS A 363 3.20 22.58 -11.79
C LYS A 363 2.98 21.11 -11.44
N LYS A 364 3.87 20.26 -11.97
CA LYS A 364 3.95 18.85 -11.59
C LYS A 364 4.48 18.72 -10.16
N GLU A 365 3.91 17.77 -9.45
CA GLU A 365 4.27 17.42 -8.08
C GLU A 365 5.69 16.83 -8.06
N PRO A 366 6.58 17.28 -7.16
CA PRO A 366 7.97 16.82 -7.08
C PRO A 366 8.09 15.48 -6.32
N ILE A 367 7.27 14.49 -6.70
CA ILE A 367 7.13 13.20 -6.02
C ILE A 367 8.48 12.49 -5.84
N ASN A 368 9.37 12.58 -6.83
CA ASN A 368 10.68 11.90 -6.81
C ASN A 368 11.56 12.28 -5.61
N LYS A 369 11.49 13.53 -5.13
CA LYS A 369 12.25 13.97 -3.95
C LYS A 369 11.72 13.27 -2.70
N TYR A 370 10.39 13.29 -2.53
CA TYR A 370 9.72 12.61 -1.42
C TYR A 370 9.96 11.09 -1.45
N ILE A 371 9.96 10.48 -2.63
CA ILE A 371 10.28 9.05 -2.80
C ILE A 371 11.70 8.75 -2.33
N LEU A 372 12.69 9.59 -2.65
CA LEU A 372 14.05 9.40 -2.15
C LEU A 372 14.12 9.54 -0.62
N ASP A 373 13.45 10.55 -0.07
CA ASP A 373 13.48 10.85 1.36
C ASP A 373 12.79 9.74 2.18
N ILE A 374 11.66 9.20 1.70
CA ILE A 374 11.01 8.06 2.37
C ILE A 374 11.85 6.78 2.26
N GLN A 375 12.62 6.56 1.19
CA GLN A 375 13.53 5.40 1.13
C GLN A 375 14.65 5.52 2.18
N LYS A 376 15.21 6.72 2.37
CA LYS A 376 16.21 6.94 3.43
C LYS A 376 15.61 6.73 4.80
N GLN A 377 14.38 7.21 5.02
CA GLN A 377 13.69 7.06 6.30
C GLN A 377 13.29 5.61 6.55
N PHE A 378 12.85 4.88 5.53
CA PHE A 378 12.61 3.44 5.58
C PHE A 378 13.85 2.68 6.05
N LEU A 379 15.04 2.97 5.46
CA LEU A 379 16.28 2.29 5.86
C LEU A 379 16.65 2.55 7.33
N LYS A 380 16.35 3.75 7.87
CA LYS A 380 16.52 4.02 9.31
C LYS A 380 15.56 3.19 10.16
N CYS A 381 14.28 3.09 9.79
CA CYS A 381 13.33 2.26 10.50
C CYS A 381 13.70 0.76 10.41
N PHE A 382 14.15 0.31 9.24
CA PHE A 382 14.59 -1.07 9.02
C PHE A 382 15.83 -1.41 9.84
N LYS A 383 16.77 -0.46 10.02
CA LYS A 383 17.90 -0.61 10.94
C LYS A 383 17.46 -0.96 12.37
N VAL A 384 16.42 -0.31 12.88
CA VAL A 384 15.85 -0.62 14.21
C VAL A 384 15.41 -2.08 14.29
N GLN A 385 14.71 -2.60 13.26
CA GLN A 385 14.31 -4.02 13.24
C GLN A 385 15.50 -4.98 13.30
N ILE A 386 16.60 -4.66 12.63
CA ILE A 386 17.80 -5.50 12.65
C ILE A 386 18.49 -5.45 14.02
N GLU A 387 18.60 -4.25 14.61
CA GLU A 387 19.23 -4.06 15.91
C GLU A 387 18.48 -4.79 17.03
N GLU A 388 17.15 -4.74 17.01
CA GLU A 388 16.26 -5.39 17.97
C GLU A 388 16.08 -6.91 17.73
N CYS A 389 16.50 -7.42 16.58
CA CYS A 389 16.34 -8.84 16.24
C CYS A 389 17.14 -9.74 17.19
N THR A 390 16.49 -10.76 17.76
CA THR A 390 17.13 -11.72 18.67
C THR A 390 16.98 -13.17 18.22
N LEU A 391 16.00 -13.47 17.36
CA LEU A 391 15.73 -14.82 16.89
C LEU A 391 16.42 -15.09 15.55
N LYS A 392 16.99 -16.29 15.40
CA LYS A 392 17.63 -16.72 14.15
C LYS A 392 16.67 -16.69 12.97
N LYS A 393 15.44 -17.16 13.17
CA LYS A 393 14.42 -17.23 12.12
C LYS A 393 14.08 -15.84 11.58
N ASP A 394 13.83 -14.89 12.48
CA ASP A 394 13.51 -13.51 12.11
C ASP A 394 14.68 -12.84 11.39
N MET A 395 15.92 -13.16 11.77
CA MET A 395 17.11 -12.67 11.08
C MET A 395 17.20 -13.21 9.64
N ILE A 396 16.83 -14.47 9.40
CA ILE A 396 16.71 -15.02 8.04
C ILE A 396 15.65 -14.23 7.27
N ASP A 397 14.47 -14.01 7.87
CA ASP A 397 13.39 -13.24 7.22
C ASP A 397 13.84 -11.82 6.85
N LEU A 398 14.56 -11.11 7.73
CA LEU A 398 15.13 -9.78 7.47
C LEU A 398 16.15 -9.80 6.31
N ILE A 399 16.98 -10.85 6.18
CA ILE A 399 17.90 -10.99 5.04
C ILE A 399 17.11 -11.08 3.73
N TYR A 400 16.07 -11.90 3.72
CA TYR A 400 15.20 -12.08 2.55
C TYR A 400 14.44 -10.79 2.18
N GLU A 401 13.87 -10.12 3.17
CA GLU A 401 13.15 -8.87 3.04
C GLU A 401 14.02 -7.75 2.48
N TYR A 402 15.23 -7.59 3.02
CA TYR A 402 16.15 -6.57 2.53
C TYR A 402 16.64 -6.88 1.12
N ARG A 403 16.93 -8.15 0.82
CA ARG A 403 17.23 -8.58 -0.56
C ARG A 403 16.09 -8.22 -1.50
N TYR A 404 14.85 -8.57 -1.16
CA TYR A 404 13.67 -8.25 -1.96
C TYR A 404 13.55 -6.73 -2.19
N TYR A 405 13.68 -5.92 -1.11
CA TYR A 405 13.66 -4.47 -1.16
C TYR A 405 14.68 -3.90 -2.16
N ARG A 406 15.91 -4.43 -2.18
CA ARG A 406 16.97 -3.99 -3.09
C ARG A 406 16.64 -4.20 -4.57
N PHE A 407 15.79 -5.17 -4.89
CA PHE A 407 15.32 -5.43 -6.25
C PHE A 407 14.05 -4.68 -6.62
N LEU A 408 13.41 -3.94 -5.70
CA LEU A 408 12.28 -3.09 -6.06
C LEU A 408 12.72 -2.02 -7.07
N LYS A 409 11.85 -1.74 -8.04
CA LYS A 409 12.02 -0.64 -8.98
C LYS A 409 11.96 0.68 -8.21
N TYR A 410 12.99 1.51 -8.38
CA TYR A 410 13.01 2.89 -7.87
C TYR A 410 12.39 3.84 -8.90
N ASN A 411 12.71 3.62 -10.17
CA ASN A 411 12.08 4.26 -11.33
C ASN A 411 12.10 3.27 -12.51
N LYS A 412 11.77 3.73 -13.72
CA LYS A 412 11.71 2.86 -14.91
C LYS A 412 13.04 2.17 -15.21
N GLU A 413 14.15 2.86 -14.97
CA GLU A 413 15.49 2.40 -15.36
C GLU A 413 16.16 1.60 -14.24
N LYS A 414 16.02 2.06 -12.99
CA LYS A 414 16.86 1.62 -11.88
C LYS A 414 16.06 0.96 -10.78
N ASN A 415 16.68 -0.06 -10.18
CA ASN A 415 16.23 -0.66 -8.93
C ASN A 415 16.87 0.07 -7.73
N ILE A 416 16.40 -0.22 -6.51
CA ILE A 416 16.93 0.40 -5.29
C ILE A 416 18.44 0.19 -5.13
N LYS A 417 18.94 -1.02 -5.44
CA LYS A 417 20.38 -1.33 -5.37
C LYS A 417 21.25 -0.51 -6.31
N GLU A 418 20.69 0.03 -7.39
CA GLU A 418 21.39 0.84 -8.41
C GLU A 418 21.27 2.34 -8.13
N ASN A 419 20.52 2.74 -7.10
CA ASN A 419 20.32 4.14 -6.77
C ASN A 419 21.52 4.69 -5.98
N ARG A 420 22.36 5.46 -6.68
CA ARG A 420 23.55 6.12 -6.09
C ARG A 420 23.27 6.97 -4.85
N TYR A 421 22.06 7.54 -4.72
CA TYR A 421 21.69 8.38 -3.58
C TYR A 421 21.38 7.57 -2.30
N LEU A 422 21.29 6.24 -2.43
CA LEU A 422 21.05 5.30 -1.33
C LEU A 422 22.27 4.42 -1.04
N ASN A 423 23.37 4.53 -1.81
CA ASN A 423 24.54 3.66 -1.67
C ASN A 423 25.10 3.62 -0.24
N LYS A 424 25.24 4.79 0.40
CA LYS A 424 25.79 4.86 1.77
C LYS A 424 24.89 4.12 2.76
N GLN A 425 23.59 4.40 2.72
CA GLN A 425 22.60 3.78 3.61
C GLN A 425 22.49 2.27 3.34
N ASN A 426 22.48 1.86 2.08
CA ASN A 426 22.43 0.45 1.71
C ASN A 426 23.64 -0.32 2.23
N GLN A 427 24.84 0.26 2.12
CA GLN A 427 26.07 -0.35 2.65
C GLN A 427 26.06 -0.42 4.18
N GLU A 428 25.52 0.58 4.86
CA GLU A 428 25.31 0.54 6.31
C GLU A 428 24.38 -0.61 6.72
N ILE A 429 23.24 -0.77 6.04
CA ILE A 429 22.31 -1.87 6.33
C ILE A 429 22.92 -3.24 6.06
N ILE A 430 23.63 -3.41 4.93
CA ILE A 430 24.35 -4.66 4.63
C ILE A 430 25.31 -5.02 5.76
N ASN A 431 26.10 -4.05 6.23
CA ASN A 431 27.06 -4.27 7.32
C ASN A 431 26.38 -4.74 8.60
N ILE A 432 25.30 -4.06 8.99
CA ILE A 432 24.60 -4.35 10.23
C ILE A 432 23.91 -5.72 10.15
N ILE A 433 23.28 -6.05 9.01
CA ILE A 433 22.68 -7.37 8.79
C ILE A 433 23.73 -8.48 8.89
N ILE A 434 24.86 -8.36 8.19
CA ILE A 434 25.92 -9.39 8.23
C ILE A 434 26.43 -9.57 9.65
N LYS A 435 26.78 -8.48 10.34
CA LYS A 435 27.28 -8.54 11.71
C LYS A 435 26.27 -9.21 12.65
N LYS A 436 25.00 -8.80 12.60
CA LYS A 436 23.95 -9.37 13.43
C LYS A 436 23.68 -10.84 13.11
N ALA A 437 23.72 -11.22 11.83
CA ALA A 437 23.54 -12.59 11.39
C ALA A 437 24.68 -13.50 11.83
N GLU A 438 25.93 -13.02 11.87
CA GLU A 438 27.06 -13.76 12.44
C GLU A 438 26.93 -13.93 13.96
N GLU A 439 26.57 -12.87 14.68
CA GLU A 439 26.32 -12.90 16.14
C GLU A 439 25.24 -13.94 16.50
N LEU A 440 24.16 -13.99 15.71
CA LEU A 440 23.07 -14.95 15.87
C LEU A 440 23.38 -16.33 15.26
N LYS A 441 24.57 -16.55 14.67
CA LYS A 441 24.95 -17.80 13.98
C LYS A 441 23.90 -18.22 12.94
N VAL A 442 23.48 -17.28 12.12
CA VAL A 442 22.62 -17.45 10.92
C VAL A 442 23.49 -17.56 9.68
N LEU A 443 24.52 -16.72 9.58
CA LEU A 443 25.54 -16.79 8.54
C LEU A 443 26.86 -17.31 9.11
N GLU A 444 27.54 -18.15 8.33
CA GLU A 444 28.89 -18.62 8.63
C GLU A 444 29.92 -17.53 8.32
N LYS A 445 30.86 -17.34 9.24
CA LYS A 445 32.00 -16.44 9.03
C LYS A 445 33.05 -17.13 8.16
N ILE A 446 33.28 -16.60 6.95
CA ILE A 446 34.12 -17.22 5.92
C ILE A 446 35.59 -16.77 6.05
N SER A 447 35.82 -15.54 6.51
CA SER A 447 37.16 -15.00 6.73
C SER A 447 37.27 -14.25 8.06
N ASN A 448 38.46 -14.32 8.67
CA ASN A 448 38.80 -13.48 9.82
C ASN A 448 39.04 -12.02 9.42
N ASN A 449 39.28 -11.74 8.13
CA ASN A 449 39.31 -10.38 7.61
C ASN A 449 37.87 -9.90 7.39
N GLU A 450 37.45 -8.87 8.13
CA GLU A 450 36.09 -8.33 8.09
C GLU A 450 35.70 -7.79 6.71
N GLU A 451 36.62 -7.14 6.00
CA GLU A 451 36.36 -6.58 4.67
C GLU A 451 36.12 -7.70 3.65
N TYR A 452 36.96 -8.74 3.66
CA TYR A 452 36.80 -9.88 2.76
C TYR A 452 35.53 -10.67 3.05
N ASN A 453 35.28 -10.94 4.33
CA ASN A 453 34.09 -11.63 4.77
C ASN A 453 32.82 -10.90 4.32
N LYS A 454 32.81 -9.56 4.48
CA LYS A 454 31.72 -8.72 4.01
C LYS A 454 31.54 -8.82 2.49
N ILE A 455 32.60 -8.66 1.70
CA ILE A 455 32.52 -8.69 0.22
C ILE A 455 31.92 -10.01 -0.28
N ILE A 456 32.27 -11.13 0.38
CA ILE A 456 31.73 -12.45 0.03
C ILE A 456 30.25 -12.56 0.43
N LEU A 457 29.90 -12.15 1.66
CA LEU A 457 28.52 -12.28 2.15
C LEU A 457 27.55 -11.28 1.52
N GLU A 458 28.01 -10.14 1.02
CA GLU A 458 27.16 -9.11 0.39
C GLU A 458 26.36 -9.65 -0.82
N GLU A 459 26.87 -10.68 -1.51
CA GLU A 459 26.25 -11.21 -2.71
C GLU A 459 24.88 -11.85 -2.45
N ILE A 460 24.59 -12.30 -1.21
CA ILE A 460 23.27 -12.83 -0.84
C ILE A 460 22.16 -11.79 -1.06
N PHE A 461 22.49 -10.50 -1.03
CA PHE A 461 21.55 -9.40 -1.27
C PHE A 461 21.47 -8.97 -2.73
N ASN A 462 22.32 -9.52 -3.60
CA ASN A 462 22.44 -9.15 -5.02
C ASN A 462 22.01 -10.27 -5.98
N THR A 463 21.77 -11.48 -5.46
CA THR A 463 21.35 -12.66 -6.23
C THR A 463 19.82 -12.79 -6.38
N ARG A 464 19.40 -13.48 -7.45
CA ARG A 464 18.01 -13.89 -7.69
C ARG A 464 17.74 -15.37 -7.34
N ILE A 465 18.67 -16.08 -6.71
CA ILE A 465 18.44 -17.43 -6.17
C ILE A 465 17.19 -17.43 -5.28
N ILE A 466 16.29 -18.40 -5.40
CA ILE A 466 15.04 -18.40 -4.61
C ILE A 466 15.35 -18.70 -3.15
N THR A 467 16.07 -19.81 -2.90
CA THR A 467 16.37 -20.33 -1.56
C THR A 467 17.82 -20.03 -1.16
N LEU A 468 18.06 -18.89 -0.51
CA LEU A 468 19.37 -18.45 -0.01
C LEU A 468 20.05 -19.47 0.90
N GLU A 469 19.29 -20.24 1.68
CA GLU A 469 19.81 -21.22 2.64
C GLU A 469 20.52 -22.41 1.94
N ASN A 470 20.32 -22.55 0.62
CA ASN A 470 20.99 -23.56 -0.21
C ASN A 470 22.27 -23.02 -0.87
N ILE A 471 22.65 -21.77 -0.60
CA ILE A 471 23.84 -21.19 -1.22
C ILE A 471 25.11 -21.78 -0.63
N PHE A 472 25.96 -22.27 -1.53
CA PHE A 472 27.34 -22.63 -1.24
C PHE A 472 28.30 -21.66 -1.90
N VAL A 473 29.40 -21.38 -1.22
CA VAL A 473 30.48 -20.55 -1.72
C VAL A 473 31.78 -21.36 -1.80
N GLN A 474 32.52 -21.16 -2.88
CA GLN A 474 33.86 -21.70 -3.05
C GLN A 474 34.80 -20.58 -3.51
N ILE A 475 35.99 -20.51 -2.92
CA ILE A 475 37.03 -19.59 -3.37
C ILE A 475 38.05 -20.35 -4.20
N VAL A 476 38.31 -19.86 -5.40
CA VAL A 476 39.22 -20.47 -6.37
C VAL A 476 40.22 -19.42 -6.86
N GLU A 477 41.43 -19.87 -7.15
CA GLU A 477 42.43 -19.08 -7.85
C GLU A 477 42.49 -19.55 -9.31
N ASP A 478 42.47 -18.60 -10.23
CA ASP A 478 42.44 -18.80 -11.68
C ASP A 478 43.29 -17.69 -12.33
N ASP A 479 44.34 -18.07 -13.07
CA ASP A 479 45.33 -17.15 -13.67
C ASP A 479 45.92 -16.08 -12.71
N GLY A 480 46.24 -16.47 -11.47
CA GLY A 480 46.81 -15.57 -10.46
C GLY A 480 45.81 -14.56 -9.88
N LYS A 481 44.52 -14.71 -10.20
CA LYS A 481 43.41 -13.92 -9.67
C LYS A 481 42.51 -14.79 -8.82
N MET A 482 41.95 -14.19 -7.77
CA MET A 482 41.06 -14.87 -6.84
C MET A 482 39.61 -14.62 -7.20
N PHE A 483 38.79 -15.67 -7.15
CA PHE A 483 37.37 -15.63 -7.47
C PHE A 483 36.55 -16.29 -6.39
N VAL A 484 35.39 -15.70 -6.12
CA VAL A 484 34.33 -16.31 -5.31
C VAL A 484 33.27 -16.86 -6.27
N GLN A 485 32.99 -18.15 -6.15
CA GLN A 485 31.94 -18.85 -6.89
C GLN A 485 30.75 -19.09 -5.96
N TYR A 486 29.56 -18.70 -6.42
CA TYR A 486 28.30 -18.89 -5.70
C TYR A 486 27.48 -19.97 -6.39
N PHE A 487 27.04 -20.97 -5.62
CA PHE A 487 26.27 -22.09 -6.12
C PHE A 487 24.89 -22.16 -5.47
N ASP A 488 23.85 -22.43 -6.26
CA ASP A 488 22.58 -22.93 -5.76
C ASP A 488 22.61 -24.47 -5.78
N GLY A 489 22.86 -25.06 -4.61
CA GLY A 489 23.20 -26.48 -4.51
C GLY A 489 24.47 -26.83 -5.32
N ASN A 490 24.28 -27.44 -6.48
CA ASN A 490 25.37 -27.86 -7.38
C ASN A 490 25.52 -26.97 -8.63
N ILE A 491 24.60 -26.05 -8.88
CA ILE A 491 24.60 -25.20 -10.07
C ILE A 491 25.39 -23.94 -9.77
N LEU A 492 26.36 -23.60 -10.62
CA LEU A 492 27.11 -22.34 -10.50
C LEU A 492 26.24 -21.19 -11.01
N GLU A 493 25.93 -20.25 -10.13
CA GLU A 493 25.06 -19.10 -10.43
C GLU A 493 25.87 -17.84 -10.73
N ASP A 494 26.98 -17.63 -10.02
CA ASP A 494 27.81 -16.43 -10.19
C ASP A 494 29.29 -16.68 -9.87
N LYS A 495 30.18 -15.89 -10.50
CA LYS A 495 31.64 -15.90 -10.28
C LYS A 495 32.14 -14.44 -10.24
N LYS A 496 32.68 -14.03 -9.10
CA LYS A 496 33.14 -12.65 -8.86
C LYS A 496 34.62 -12.60 -8.54
N GLU A 497 35.37 -11.76 -9.25
CA GLU A 497 36.78 -11.48 -8.95
C GLU A 497 36.87 -10.71 -7.61
N ILE A 498 37.81 -11.13 -6.76
CA ILE A 498 38.08 -10.51 -5.47
C ILE A 498 39.57 -10.21 -5.35
N GLN A 499 39.90 -9.02 -4.83
CA GLN A 499 41.29 -8.65 -4.55
C GLN A 499 41.67 -9.07 -3.13
N VAL A 500 41.97 -10.36 -2.97
CA VAL A 500 42.31 -10.96 -1.67
C VAL A 500 43.76 -11.43 -1.66
N LYS A 501 44.48 -11.20 -0.55
CA LYS A 501 45.79 -11.80 -0.27
C LYS A 501 45.60 -13.20 0.34
N GLU A 502 46.36 -14.20 -0.12
CA GLU A 502 46.17 -15.65 0.12
C GLU A 502 45.98 -16.08 1.60
N ASN A 503 46.51 -15.34 2.58
CA ASN A 503 46.62 -15.81 3.96
C ASN A 503 45.31 -15.82 4.80
N GLY A 504 44.16 -15.44 4.22
CA GLY A 504 42.93 -15.17 4.97
C GLY A 504 41.75 -16.12 4.76
N VAL A 505 41.80 -17.06 3.78
CA VAL A 505 40.66 -17.93 3.44
C VAL A 505 41.11 -19.30 2.94
N LYS A 506 40.31 -20.35 3.20
CA LYS A 506 40.58 -21.72 2.74
C LYS A 506 40.15 -21.90 1.27
N LEU A 507 41.11 -22.14 0.39
CA LEU A 507 40.90 -22.36 -1.04
C LEU A 507 40.19 -23.70 -1.35
N ARG A 508 39.45 -23.71 -2.45
CA ARG A 508 38.83 -24.89 -3.12
C ARG A 508 37.88 -25.73 -2.26
N LYS A 509 37.54 -25.30 -1.05
CA LYS A 509 36.51 -25.92 -0.22
C LYS A 509 35.16 -25.22 -0.43
N LYS A 510 34.09 -25.99 -0.57
CA LYS A 510 32.71 -25.47 -0.56
C LYS A 510 32.27 -25.21 0.88
N PHE A 511 31.73 -24.03 1.13
CA PHE A 511 31.17 -23.58 2.41
C PHE A 511 29.68 -23.30 2.22
N ARG A 512 28.83 -23.80 3.12
CA ARG A 512 27.44 -23.37 3.17
C ARG A 512 27.38 -22.00 3.85
N LEU A 513 26.67 -21.03 3.27
CA LEU A 513 26.60 -19.69 3.85
C LEU A 513 25.69 -19.61 5.07
N PHE A 514 24.56 -20.31 5.04
CA PHE A 514 23.60 -20.36 6.14
C PHE A 514 23.87 -21.56 7.04
N LEU A 515 23.84 -21.35 8.36
CA LEU A 515 24.17 -22.33 9.40
C LEU A 515 22.98 -23.18 9.86
#